data_AF-A0A972N295-F1
#
_entry.id   AF-A0A972N295-F1
#
_cell.length_a   1.000
_cell.length_b   1.000
_cell.length_c   1.000
_cell.angle_alpha   90.00
_cell.angle_beta   90.00
_cell.angle_gamma   90.00
#
_symmetry.space_group_name_H-M   'P 1'
#
loop_
_entity.id
_entity.type
_entity.pdbx_description
1 polymer ?
#
loop_
_entity_poly.entity_id
_entity_poly.type
_entity_poly.pdbx_seq_one_letter_code
_entity_poly.pdbx_strand_id
1 'polypeptide(L)'
;MKLPKSEYAISIREIVFIFFIFSFVLYFLFPKESLKEKVLKENKSNELVLVYIENMIKFDPENYKLLLHFADISLQEDNFYTTKAIVEMLLKVNNEKARESAIVLGEKLFKRQYFLLKRKKEKEKLIEEYKDMLFDMVMVTDNDKLREDILTYLLSQKKEREYLKFLKALSKKSFYWKRKLADYYLSKSEHKKAFLLYKDLIKREIPLKEKREVFSKIIDILIYGAIFDEGIKIVQKYQNIFLNDKEISKKIIKFYLAANRPDLARRYVLKLKVDNNF
;
A
#
# COMPACT_ATOMS: atom_id res chain seq x y z
N MET A 1 43.07 -55.68 -57.41
CA MET A 1 42.52 -54.63 -56.54
C MET A 1 41.23 -55.17 -55.91
N LYS A 2 41.24 -55.55 -54.63
CA LYS A 2 40.01 -55.97 -53.91
C LYS A 2 39.38 -54.73 -53.31
N LEU A 3 38.15 -54.41 -53.72
CA LEU A 3 37.36 -53.36 -53.07
C LEU A 3 37.04 -53.80 -51.63
N PRO A 4 37.20 -52.92 -50.63
CA PRO A 4 36.84 -53.23 -49.25
C PRO A 4 35.31 -53.42 -49.16
N LYS A 5 34.89 -54.48 -48.48
CA LYS A 5 33.47 -54.67 -48.12
C LYS A 5 33.05 -53.54 -47.19
N SER A 6 32.38 -52.54 -47.76
CA SER A 6 31.39 -51.75 -47.05
C SER A 6 30.18 -52.67 -46.81
N GLU A 7 29.32 -52.54 -45.80
CA GLU A 7 29.01 -51.46 -44.88
C GLU A 7 28.36 -52.17 -43.67
N TYR A 8 28.64 -51.71 -42.45
CA TYR A 8 27.85 -52.11 -41.28
C TYR A 8 26.42 -51.58 -41.45
N ALA A 9 25.50 -52.42 -41.92
CA ALA A 9 24.08 -52.10 -41.94
C ALA A 9 23.54 -52.27 -40.52
N ILE A 10 23.40 -51.17 -39.80
CA ILE A 10 22.79 -51.14 -38.46
C ILE A 10 21.42 -51.82 -38.54
N SER A 11 21.19 -52.84 -37.72
CA SER A 11 19.93 -53.58 -37.76
C SER A 11 18.81 -52.75 -37.11
N ILE A 12 17.58 -52.89 -37.58
CA ILE A 12 16.40 -52.20 -37.02
C ILE A 12 16.29 -52.43 -35.50
N ARG A 13 16.70 -53.61 -35.00
CA ARG A 13 16.70 -53.92 -33.57
C ARG A 13 17.68 -53.04 -32.78
N GLU A 14 18.84 -52.73 -33.35
CA GLU A 14 19.84 -51.86 -32.72
C GLU A 14 19.34 -50.41 -32.68
N ILE A 15 18.67 -49.95 -33.74
CA ILE A 15 18.05 -48.60 -33.76
C ILE A 15 16.98 -48.49 -32.67
N VAL A 16 16.10 -49.48 -32.55
CA VAL A 16 15.05 -49.50 -31.50
C VAL A 16 15.68 -49.55 -30.11
N PHE A 17 16.74 -50.32 -29.92
CA PHE A 17 17.45 -50.41 -28.65
C PHE A 17 18.11 -49.09 -28.26
N ILE A 18 18.81 -48.44 -29.20
CA ILE A 18 19.40 -47.11 -29.00
C ILE A 18 18.30 -46.09 -28.67
N PHE A 19 17.17 -46.12 -29.39
CA PHE A 19 16.04 -45.24 -29.11
C PHE A 19 15.45 -45.44 -27.70
N PHE A 20 15.34 -46.69 -27.24
CA PHE A 20 14.88 -46.99 -25.88
C PHE A 20 15.86 -46.54 -24.82
N ILE A 21 17.17 -46.80 -25.00
CA ILE A 21 18.20 -46.29 -24.08
C ILE A 21 18.13 -44.77 -24.02
N PHE A 22 18.07 -44.12 -25.17
CA PHE A 22 18.04 -42.66 -25.23
C PHE A 22 16.77 -42.09 -24.57
N SER A 23 15.61 -42.70 -24.83
CA SER A 23 14.34 -42.32 -24.18
C SER A 23 14.37 -42.55 -22.67
N PHE A 24 14.98 -43.65 -22.22
CA PHE A 24 15.13 -43.97 -20.80
C PHE A 24 16.07 -42.97 -20.10
N VAL A 25 17.21 -42.65 -20.72
CA VAL A 25 18.15 -41.64 -20.24
C VAL A 25 17.49 -40.26 -20.18
N LEU A 26 16.73 -39.87 -21.21
CA LEU A 26 15.98 -38.61 -21.22
C LEU A 26 14.93 -38.56 -20.10
N TYR A 27 14.18 -39.65 -19.90
CA TYR A 27 13.19 -39.75 -18.83
C TYR A 27 13.83 -39.56 -17.44
N PHE A 28 15.02 -40.14 -17.22
CA PHE A 28 15.74 -40.03 -15.96
C PHE A 28 16.46 -38.67 -15.76
N LEU A 29 16.99 -38.07 -16.83
CA LEU A 29 17.67 -36.78 -16.77
C LEU A 29 16.70 -35.60 -16.63
N PHE A 30 15.49 -35.73 -17.17
CA PHE A 30 14.49 -34.67 -17.22
C PHE A 30 13.15 -35.09 -16.60
N PRO A 31 13.10 -35.48 -15.31
CA PRO A 31 11.82 -35.71 -14.65
C PRO A 31 11.01 -34.42 -14.71
N LYS A 32 9.77 -34.47 -15.24
CA LYS A 32 8.91 -33.29 -15.49
C LYS A 32 8.82 -32.33 -14.30
N GLU A 33 8.83 -32.86 -13.09
CA GLU A 33 8.76 -32.08 -11.84
C GLU A 33 10.07 -31.34 -11.53
N SER A 34 11.22 -31.91 -11.89
CA SER A 34 12.54 -31.31 -11.63
C SER A 34 12.83 -30.08 -12.47
N LEU A 35 12.32 -30.03 -13.71
CA LEU A 35 12.61 -28.91 -14.61
C LEU A 35 11.85 -27.66 -14.18
N LYS A 36 10.57 -27.82 -13.84
CA LYS A 36 9.72 -26.75 -13.29
C LYS A 36 10.31 -26.19 -12.00
N GLU A 37 10.75 -27.06 -11.09
CA GLU A 37 11.37 -26.61 -9.84
C GLU A 37 12.74 -25.95 -10.04
N LYS A 38 13.56 -26.45 -10.97
CA LYS A 38 14.85 -25.83 -11.30
C LYS A 38 14.66 -24.43 -11.86
N VAL A 39 13.74 -24.29 -12.83
CA VAL A 39 13.38 -22.99 -13.41
C VAL A 39 12.89 -22.03 -12.33
N LEU A 40 11.95 -22.46 -11.47
CA LEU A 40 11.44 -21.62 -10.36
C LEU A 40 12.48 -21.26 -9.30
N LYS A 41 13.58 -22.02 -9.19
CA LYS A 41 14.70 -21.75 -8.26
C LYS A 41 15.75 -20.83 -8.88
N GLU A 42 15.77 -20.69 -10.20
CA GLU A 42 16.78 -19.92 -10.91
C GLU A 42 16.38 -18.44 -10.95
N ASN A 43 16.98 -17.64 -10.06
CA ASN A 43 16.69 -16.21 -9.94
C ASN A 43 17.44 -15.32 -10.94
N LYS A 44 18.22 -15.89 -11.86
CA LYS A 44 18.95 -15.11 -12.87
C LYS A 44 18.14 -15.05 -14.16
N SER A 45 17.99 -13.84 -14.69
CA SER A 45 17.46 -13.65 -16.03
C SER A 45 18.47 -14.21 -17.04
N ASN A 46 18.16 -15.39 -17.56
CA ASN A 46 18.84 -15.99 -18.68
C ASN A 46 17.78 -16.13 -19.77
N GLU A 47 18.08 -15.70 -20.99
CA GLU A 47 17.16 -15.79 -22.14
C GLU A 47 16.57 -17.20 -22.29
N LEU A 48 17.36 -18.23 -22.02
CA LEU A 48 16.90 -19.62 -22.01
C LEU A 48 15.79 -19.86 -20.97
N VAL A 49 15.94 -19.35 -19.76
CA VAL A 49 14.94 -19.49 -18.68
C VAL A 49 13.63 -18.82 -19.08
N LEU A 50 13.68 -17.63 -19.70
CA LEU A 50 12.49 -16.94 -20.21
C LEU A 50 11.77 -17.78 -21.27
N VAL A 51 12.50 -18.31 -22.26
CA VAL A 51 11.92 -19.18 -23.31
C VAL A 51 11.29 -20.44 -22.70
N TYR A 52 11.92 -21.05 -21.69
CA TYR A 52 11.33 -22.18 -20.99
C TYR A 52 10.05 -21.80 -20.26
N ILE A 53 10.05 -20.70 -19.51
CA ILE A 53 8.88 -20.23 -18.78
C ILE A 53 7.73 -19.88 -19.73
N GLU A 54 8.01 -19.17 -20.83
CA GLU A 54 7.01 -18.85 -21.85
C GLU A 54 6.37 -20.11 -22.43
N ASN A 55 7.18 -21.12 -22.76
CA ASN A 55 6.66 -22.38 -23.26
C ASN A 55 5.84 -23.11 -22.19
N MET A 56 6.27 -23.12 -20.93
CA MET A 56 5.47 -23.69 -19.84
C MET A 56 4.14 -22.96 -19.65
N ILE A 57 4.11 -21.63 -19.74
CA ILE A 57 2.88 -20.82 -19.65
C ILE A 57 1.93 -21.12 -20.82
N LYS A 58 2.45 -21.37 -22.04
CA LYS A 58 1.60 -21.78 -23.18
C LYS A 58 0.86 -23.09 -22.91
N PHE A 59 1.47 -24.03 -22.19
CA PHE A 59 0.85 -25.32 -21.85
C PHE A 59 -0.01 -25.26 -20.58
N ASP A 60 0.28 -24.34 -19.66
CA ASP A 60 -0.40 -24.22 -18.37
C ASP A 60 -0.62 -22.73 -18.01
N PRO A 61 -1.52 -22.03 -18.72
CA PRO A 61 -1.67 -20.57 -18.62
C PRO A 61 -2.29 -20.10 -17.31
N GLU A 62 -2.93 -20.99 -16.54
CA GLU A 62 -3.56 -20.67 -15.26
C GLU A 62 -2.59 -20.83 -14.07
N ASN A 63 -1.39 -21.32 -14.31
CA ASN A 63 -0.40 -21.57 -13.28
C ASN A 63 0.24 -20.28 -12.79
N TYR A 64 -0.43 -19.69 -11.81
CA TYR A 64 -0.06 -18.40 -11.24
C TYR A 64 1.37 -18.35 -10.69
N LYS A 65 1.95 -19.48 -10.25
CA LYS A 65 3.34 -19.53 -9.77
C LYS A 65 4.34 -19.28 -10.90
N LEU A 66 4.10 -19.89 -12.07
CA LEU A 66 4.92 -19.66 -13.26
C LEU A 66 4.77 -18.22 -13.75
N LEU A 67 3.53 -17.72 -13.81
CA LEU A 67 3.25 -16.33 -14.18
C LEU A 67 3.93 -15.33 -13.24
N LEU A 68 3.84 -15.54 -11.93
CA LEU A 68 4.51 -14.68 -10.94
C LEU A 68 6.02 -14.67 -11.12
N HIS A 69 6.62 -15.85 -11.32
CA HIS A 69 8.06 -15.95 -11.53
C HIS A 69 8.48 -15.28 -12.84
N PHE A 70 7.72 -15.47 -13.91
CA PHE A 70 7.93 -14.80 -15.20
C PHE A 70 7.87 -13.29 -15.07
N ALA A 71 6.89 -12.79 -14.33
CA ALA A 71 6.71 -11.36 -14.11
C ALA A 71 7.80 -10.78 -13.20
N ASP A 72 8.32 -11.52 -12.21
CA ASP A 72 9.45 -11.08 -11.39
C ASP A 72 10.73 -10.97 -12.22
N ILE A 73 11.05 -11.97 -13.06
CA ILE A 73 12.19 -11.90 -13.98
C ILE A 73 12.01 -10.74 -14.98
N SER A 74 10.83 -10.62 -15.59
CA SER A 74 10.51 -9.50 -16.50
C SER A 74 10.69 -8.15 -15.84
N LEU A 75 10.31 -8.02 -14.56
CA LEU A 75 10.50 -6.79 -13.80
C LEU A 75 11.98 -6.50 -13.51
N GLN A 76 12.78 -7.53 -13.25
CA GLN A 76 14.22 -7.39 -13.03
C GLN A 76 14.92 -6.83 -14.27
N GLU A 77 14.49 -7.25 -15.46
CA GLU A 77 14.96 -6.79 -16.79
C GLU A 77 14.35 -5.46 -17.27
N ASP A 78 13.59 -4.76 -16.43
CA ASP A 78 12.85 -3.54 -16.81
C ASP A 78 11.83 -3.74 -17.96
N ASN A 79 11.41 -4.99 -18.22
CA ASN A 79 10.32 -5.32 -19.15
C ASN A 79 8.95 -5.05 -18.49
N PHE A 80 8.68 -3.75 -18.34
CA PHE A 80 7.52 -3.20 -17.67
C PHE A 80 6.19 -3.57 -18.30
N TYR A 81 6.12 -3.63 -19.63
CA TYR A 81 4.91 -3.98 -20.36
C TYR A 81 4.48 -5.42 -20.04
N THR A 82 5.43 -6.37 -20.15
CA THR A 82 5.18 -7.78 -19.88
C THR A 82 4.82 -8.00 -18.42
N THR A 83 5.57 -7.39 -17.50
CA THR A 83 5.26 -7.44 -16.07
C THR A 83 3.83 -6.95 -15.79
N LYS A 84 3.44 -5.81 -16.37
CA LYS A 84 2.10 -5.24 -16.17
C LYS A 84 1.01 -6.18 -16.68
N ALA A 85 1.15 -6.69 -17.89
CA ALA A 85 0.19 -7.61 -18.49
C ALA A 85 -0.04 -8.84 -17.61
N ILE A 86 1.05 -9.42 -17.07
CA ILE A 86 0.95 -10.59 -16.19
C ILE A 86 0.30 -10.23 -14.85
N VAL A 87 0.64 -9.08 -14.25
CA VAL A 87 -0.01 -8.60 -13.03
C VAL A 87 -1.52 -8.44 -13.25
N GLU A 88 -1.94 -7.81 -14.35
CA GLU A 88 -3.35 -7.64 -14.69
C GLU A 88 -4.08 -8.98 -14.92
N MET A 89 -3.41 -9.96 -15.50
CA MET A 89 -3.93 -11.32 -15.64
C MET A 89 -4.11 -11.98 -14.25
N LEU A 90 -3.08 -11.94 -13.41
CA LEU A 90 -3.09 -12.55 -12.08
C LEU A 90 -4.14 -11.94 -11.14
N LEU A 91 -4.41 -10.63 -11.27
CA LEU A 91 -5.47 -9.96 -10.50
C LEU A 91 -6.88 -10.49 -10.85
N LYS A 92 -7.07 -11.04 -12.05
CA LYS A 92 -8.35 -11.61 -12.51
C LYS A 92 -8.54 -13.08 -12.14
N VAL A 93 -7.48 -13.77 -11.71
CA VAL A 93 -7.55 -15.19 -11.33
C VAL A 93 -8.37 -15.36 -10.04
N ASN A 94 -9.22 -16.38 -10.00
CA ASN A 94 -10.00 -16.73 -8.79
C ASN A 94 -9.13 -17.48 -7.75
N ASN A 95 -7.98 -16.90 -7.40
CA ASN A 95 -7.05 -17.44 -6.41
C ASN A 95 -6.53 -16.28 -5.53
N GLU A 96 -6.83 -16.33 -4.24
CA GLU A 96 -6.48 -15.26 -3.30
C GLU A 96 -4.97 -15.02 -3.22
N LYS A 97 -4.16 -16.09 -3.10
CA LYS A 97 -2.70 -15.99 -3.04
C LYS A 97 -2.11 -15.40 -4.32
N ALA A 98 -2.67 -15.75 -5.48
CA ALA A 98 -2.25 -15.19 -6.76
C ALA A 98 -2.50 -13.68 -6.81
N ARG A 99 -3.70 -13.24 -6.40
CA ARG A 99 -4.06 -11.81 -6.34
C ARG A 99 -3.19 -11.04 -5.36
N GLU A 100 -2.98 -11.54 -4.15
CA GLU A 100 -2.09 -10.91 -3.17
C GLU A 100 -0.67 -10.72 -3.71
N SER A 101 -0.11 -11.78 -4.30
CA SER A 101 1.23 -11.73 -4.90
C SER A 101 1.28 -10.74 -6.08
N ALA A 102 0.23 -10.69 -6.89
CA ALA A 102 0.13 -9.75 -8.00
C ALA A 102 0.04 -8.29 -7.53
N ILE A 103 -0.65 -8.01 -6.42
CA ILE A 103 -0.71 -6.68 -5.83
C ILE A 103 0.68 -6.23 -5.39
N VAL A 104 1.43 -7.11 -4.69
CA VAL A 104 2.81 -6.82 -4.27
C VAL A 104 3.72 -6.59 -5.47
N LEU A 105 3.62 -7.43 -6.51
CA LEU A 105 4.44 -7.27 -7.71
C LEU A 105 4.06 -6.01 -8.50
N GLY A 106 2.77 -5.73 -8.64
CA GLY A 106 2.26 -4.52 -9.25
C GLY A 106 2.72 -3.27 -8.51
N GLU A 107 2.79 -3.31 -7.18
CA GLU A 107 3.35 -2.23 -6.36
C GLU A 107 4.84 -2.02 -6.65
N LYS A 108 5.64 -3.10 -6.72
CA LYS A 108 7.07 -3.01 -7.10
C LYS A 108 7.24 -2.40 -8.50
N LEU A 109 6.45 -2.88 -9.47
CA LEU A 109 6.42 -2.38 -10.84
C LEU A 109 6.10 -0.88 -10.88
N PHE A 110 5.00 -0.49 -10.23
CA PHE A 110 4.56 0.90 -10.15
C PHE A 110 5.64 1.78 -9.53
N LYS A 111 6.20 1.37 -8.38
CA LYS A 111 7.29 2.11 -7.71
C LYS A 111 8.48 2.32 -8.62
N ARG A 112 8.95 1.25 -9.29
CA ARG A 112 10.12 1.32 -10.18
C ARG A 112 9.88 2.32 -11.30
N GLN A 113 8.75 2.22 -12.01
CA GLN A 113 8.37 3.19 -13.04
C GLN A 113 8.22 4.61 -12.48
N TYR A 114 7.54 4.77 -11.34
CA TYR A 114 7.26 6.06 -10.73
C TYR A 114 8.53 6.82 -10.34
N PHE A 115 9.54 6.12 -9.81
CA PHE A 115 10.80 6.74 -9.40
C PHE A 115 11.77 6.97 -10.57
N LEU A 116 11.61 6.27 -11.70
CA LEU A 116 12.33 6.58 -12.95
C LEU A 116 11.85 7.88 -13.60
N LEU A 117 10.56 8.21 -13.43
CA LEU A 117 9.98 9.44 -13.98
C LEU A 117 10.45 10.68 -13.20
N LYS A 118 10.96 11.67 -13.92
CA LYS A 118 11.42 12.94 -13.32
C LYS A 118 10.31 13.99 -13.28
N ARG A 119 9.44 14.03 -14.29
CA ARG A 119 8.46 15.10 -14.45
C ARG A 119 7.14 14.75 -13.75
N LYS A 120 6.53 15.73 -13.08
CA LYS A 120 5.24 15.59 -12.41
C LYS A 120 4.14 15.07 -13.35
N LYS A 121 4.03 15.64 -14.56
CA LYS A 121 3.00 15.26 -15.54
C LYS A 121 3.10 13.80 -15.99
N GLU A 122 4.32 13.25 -16.09
CA GLU A 122 4.53 11.84 -16.44
C GLU A 122 4.08 10.93 -15.30
N LYS A 123 4.42 11.29 -14.06
CA LYS A 123 3.96 10.59 -12.86
C LYS A 123 2.43 10.58 -12.76
N GLU A 124 1.78 11.70 -13.03
CA GLU A 124 0.32 11.79 -13.07
C GLU A 124 -0.28 10.87 -14.15
N LYS A 125 0.33 10.79 -15.33
CA LYS A 125 -0.10 9.86 -16.39
C LYS A 125 0.05 8.40 -15.95
N LEU A 126 1.15 8.06 -15.29
CA LEU A 126 1.39 6.72 -14.75
C LEU A 126 0.36 6.37 -13.67
N ILE A 127 0.03 7.31 -12.77
CA ILE A 127 -1.01 7.08 -11.75
C ILE A 127 -2.38 6.85 -12.41
N GLU A 128 -2.74 7.59 -13.47
CA GLU A 128 -3.98 7.34 -14.21
C GLU A 128 -4.00 5.94 -14.84
N GLU A 129 -2.87 5.53 -15.41
CA GLU A 129 -2.73 4.22 -16.06
C GLU A 129 -2.92 3.06 -15.08
N TYR A 130 -2.50 3.23 -13.82
CA TYR A 130 -2.61 2.20 -12.79
C TYR A 130 -3.86 2.35 -11.90
N LYS A 131 -4.73 3.34 -12.15
CA LYS A 131 -5.80 3.75 -11.21
C LYS A 131 -6.65 2.59 -10.66
N ASP A 132 -6.93 1.59 -11.48
CA ASP A 132 -7.77 0.46 -11.10
C ASP A 132 -7.01 -0.49 -10.16
N MET A 133 -5.70 -0.64 -10.34
CA MET A 133 -4.83 -1.43 -9.46
C MET A 133 -4.38 -0.67 -8.21
N LEU A 134 -4.34 0.68 -8.27
CA LEU A 134 -3.89 1.49 -7.14
C LEU A 134 -4.75 1.29 -5.89
N PHE A 135 -6.02 0.87 -6.02
CA PHE A 135 -6.85 0.57 -4.87
C PHE A 135 -6.23 -0.50 -3.98
N ASP A 136 -5.84 -1.59 -4.61
CA ASP A 136 -5.28 -2.73 -3.91
C ASP A 136 -3.84 -2.44 -3.49
N MET A 137 -3.06 -1.77 -4.35
CA MET A 137 -1.67 -1.41 -4.03
C MET A 137 -1.54 -0.47 -2.83
N VAL A 138 -2.36 0.59 -2.71
CA VAL A 138 -2.32 1.52 -1.55
C VAL A 138 -2.61 0.81 -0.24
N MET A 139 -3.45 -0.22 -0.30
CA MET A 139 -3.82 -1.02 0.86
C MET A 139 -2.76 -2.04 1.25
N VAL A 140 -1.84 -2.42 0.36
CA VAL A 140 -0.77 -3.39 0.66
C VAL A 140 0.60 -2.73 0.86
N THR A 141 0.89 -1.63 0.16
CA THR A 141 2.17 -0.92 0.28
C THR A 141 2.40 -0.40 1.68
N ASP A 142 3.59 -0.57 2.25
CA ASP A 142 3.98 0.05 3.53
C ASP A 142 4.64 1.43 3.36
N ASN A 143 4.74 1.94 2.13
CA ASN A 143 5.39 3.21 1.86
C ASN A 143 4.38 4.38 1.96
N ASP A 144 4.40 5.09 3.10
CA ASP A 144 3.50 6.22 3.32
C ASP A 144 3.69 7.37 2.31
N LYS A 145 4.90 7.63 1.83
CA LYS A 145 5.15 8.65 0.80
C LYS A 145 4.44 8.32 -0.51
N LEU A 146 4.48 7.05 -0.93
CA LEU A 146 3.74 6.60 -2.11
C LEU A 146 2.22 6.77 -1.92
N ARG A 147 1.69 6.40 -0.74
CA ARG A 147 0.26 6.61 -0.43
C ARG A 147 -0.12 8.09 -0.52
N GLU A 148 0.73 8.99 -0.03
CA GLU A 148 0.52 10.44 -0.13
C GLU A 148 0.53 10.95 -1.57
N ASP A 149 1.47 10.50 -2.39
CA ASP A 149 1.55 10.89 -3.79
C ASP A 149 0.29 10.46 -4.55
N ILE A 150 -0.20 9.24 -4.31
CA ILE A 150 -1.44 8.73 -4.90
C ILE A 150 -2.66 9.54 -4.43
N LEU A 151 -2.77 9.83 -3.13
CA LEU A 151 -3.86 10.65 -2.60
C LEU A 151 -3.81 12.09 -3.15
N THR A 152 -2.62 12.68 -3.27
CA THR A 152 -2.42 14.01 -3.85
C THR A 152 -2.85 14.04 -5.31
N TYR A 153 -2.54 12.98 -6.06
CA TYR A 153 -3.03 12.81 -7.42
C TYR A 153 -4.56 12.72 -7.49
N LEU A 154 -5.20 11.91 -6.64
CA LEU A 154 -6.67 11.80 -6.65
C LEU A 154 -7.34 13.15 -6.40
N LEU A 155 -6.79 13.97 -5.48
CA LEU A 155 -7.25 15.34 -5.28
C LEU A 155 -7.02 16.23 -6.51
N SER A 156 -5.87 16.13 -7.18
CA SER A 156 -5.56 16.95 -8.36
C SER A 156 -6.50 16.65 -9.53
N GLN A 157 -6.93 15.39 -9.66
CA GLN A 157 -7.92 14.95 -10.65
C GLN A 157 -9.37 15.21 -10.25
N LYS A 158 -9.62 15.88 -9.11
CA LYS A 158 -10.96 16.08 -8.55
C LYS A 158 -11.74 14.77 -8.30
N LYS A 159 -11.02 13.65 -8.12
CA LYS A 159 -11.56 12.32 -7.76
C LYS A 159 -11.79 12.22 -6.26
N GLU A 160 -12.64 13.10 -5.74
CA GLU A 160 -12.82 13.30 -4.29
C GLU A 160 -13.45 12.08 -3.60
N ARG A 161 -14.35 11.36 -4.29
CA ARG A 161 -15.00 10.16 -3.78
C ARG A 161 -13.99 9.05 -3.52
N GLU A 162 -13.11 8.81 -4.48
CA GLU A 162 -12.03 7.83 -4.40
C GLU A 162 -11.05 8.24 -3.31
N TYR A 163 -10.58 9.49 -3.32
CA TYR A 163 -9.71 10.05 -2.28
C TYR A 163 -10.26 9.77 -0.87
N LEU A 164 -11.53 10.07 -0.63
CA LEU A 164 -12.15 9.87 0.67
C LEU A 164 -12.30 8.38 1.01
N LYS A 165 -12.61 7.53 0.03
CA LYS A 165 -12.67 6.06 0.22
C LYS A 165 -11.31 5.53 0.70
N PHE A 166 -10.22 5.94 0.05
CA PHE A 166 -8.86 5.58 0.44
C PHE A 166 -8.47 6.11 1.81
N LEU A 167 -8.72 7.40 2.05
CA LEU A 167 -8.32 8.03 3.30
C LEU A 167 -9.06 7.41 4.50
N LYS A 168 -10.33 7.03 4.34
CA LYS A 168 -11.09 6.25 5.33
C LYS A 168 -10.46 4.90 5.60
N ALA A 169 -10.05 4.16 4.56
CA ALA A 169 -9.42 2.86 4.73
C ALA A 169 -8.08 2.98 5.46
N LEU A 170 -7.23 3.93 5.05
CA LEU A 170 -5.93 4.20 5.67
C LEU A 170 -6.06 4.70 7.12
N SER A 171 -7.10 5.48 7.45
CA SER A 171 -7.34 5.99 8.81
C SER A 171 -7.51 4.91 9.88
N LYS A 172 -7.83 3.67 9.47
CA LYS A 172 -7.92 2.53 10.37
C LYS A 172 -6.55 1.98 10.75
N LYS A 173 -5.52 2.21 9.93
CA LYS A 173 -4.19 1.62 10.08
C LYS A 173 -3.27 2.37 11.02
N SER A 174 -3.29 3.70 11.01
CA SER A 174 -2.36 4.50 11.81
C SER A 174 -2.95 5.79 12.36
N PHE A 175 -2.30 6.31 13.40
CA PHE A 175 -2.60 7.62 13.96
C PHE A 175 -2.46 8.74 12.92
N TYR A 176 -1.39 8.69 12.11
CA TYR A 176 -1.11 9.64 11.04
C TYR A 176 -2.27 9.76 10.04
N TRP A 177 -2.74 8.63 9.49
CA TRP A 177 -3.80 8.62 8.49
C TRP A 177 -5.16 9.03 9.07
N LYS A 178 -5.42 8.73 10.35
CA LYS A 178 -6.63 9.20 11.04
C LYS A 178 -6.60 10.71 11.26
N ARG A 179 -5.44 11.29 11.58
CA ARG A 179 -5.25 12.75 11.64
C ARG A 179 -5.48 13.39 10.27
N LYS A 180 -4.92 12.82 9.19
CA LYS A 180 -5.16 13.30 7.81
C LYS A 180 -6.65 13.27 7.43
N LEU A 181 -7.38 12.22 7.79
CA LEU A 181 -8.83 12.16 7.55
C LEU A 181 -9.58 13.26 8.31
N ALA A 182 -9.20 13.54 9.56
CA ALA A 182 -9.79 14.61 10.35
C ALA A 182 -9.48 16.00 9.75
N ASP A 183 -8.24 16.22 9.30
CA ASP A 183 -7.83 17.43 8.61
C ASP A 183 -8.60 17.64 7.29
N TYR A 184 -8.85 16.58 6.54
CA TYR A 184 -9.69 16.64 5.34
C TYR A 184 -11.14 17.03 5.66
N TYR A 185 -11.76 16.45 6.69
CA TYR A 185 -13.10 16.88 7.09
C TYR A 185 -13.13 18.33 7.56
N LEU A 186 -12.06 18.79 8.22
CA LEU A 186 -11.94 20.18 8.62
C LEU A 186 -11.84 21.12 7.42
N SER A 187 -11.09 20.75 6.37
CA SER A 187 -10.99 21.56 5.14
C SER A 187 -12.30 21.61 4.35
N LYS A 188 -13.21 20.67 4.60
CA LYS A 188 -14.57 20.64 4.06
C LYS A 188 -15.63 21.25 5.00
N SER A 189 -15.20 21.91 6.06
CA SER A 189 -16.06 22.49 7.11
C SER A 189 -16.98 21.48 7.80
N GLU A 190 -16.66 20.18 7.71
CA GLU A 190 -17.40 19.10 8.38
C GLU A 190 -16.92 18.93 9.83
N HIS A 191 -17.03 20.01 10.62
CA HIS A 191 -16.46 20.12 11.97
C HIS A 191 -16.86 18.97 12.90
N LYS A 192 -18.11 18.48 12.82
CA LYS A 192 -18.58 17.37 13.65
C LYS A 192 -17.84 16.06 13.37
N LYS A 193 -17.60 15.73 12.09
CA LYS A 193 -16.85 14.51 11.72
C LYS A 193 -15.38 14.62 12.10
N ALA A 194 -14.77 15.79 11.86
CA ALA A 194 -13.40 16.07 12.28
C ALA A 194 -13.24 15.95 13.82
N PHE A 195 -14.18 16.53 14.58
CA PHE A 195 -14.21 16.44 16.03
C PHE A 195 -14.27 14.99 16.52
N LEU A 196 -15.15 14.17 15.95
CA LEU A 196 -15.27 12.75 16.34
C LEU A 196 -13.95 11.98 16.16
N LEU A 197 -13.22 12.24 15.07
CA LEU A 197 -11.91 11.62 14.83
C LEU A 197 -10.85 12.11 15.81
N TYR A 198 -10.75 13.41 16.06
CA TYR A 198 -9.79 13.93 17.05
C TYR A 198 -10.13 13.51 18.48
N LYS A 199 -11.42 13.42 18.82
CA LYS A 199 -11.92 12.87 20.09
C LYS A 199 -11.52 11.40 20.27
N ASP A 200 -11.41 10.63 19.20
CA ASP A 200 -10.85 9.28 19.24
C ASP A 200 -9.32 9.31 19.40
N LEU A 201 -8.63 10.19 18.66
CA LEU A 201 -7.17 10.32 18.72
C LEU A 201 -6.66 10.68 20.12
N ILE A 202 -7.30 11.62 20.84
CA ILE A 202 -6.85 12.05 22.17
C ILE A 202 -7.02 10.99 23.27
N LYS A 203 -7.86 9.97 23.04
CA LYS A 203 -8.06 8.85 23.97
C LYS A 203 -6.92 7.85 23.94
N ARG A 204 -6.17 7.81 22.83
CA ARG A 204 -5.04 6.89 22.67
C ARG A 204 -3.88 7.30 23.56
N GLU A 205 -3.06 6.32 23.89
CA GLU A 205 -1.80 6.54 24.56
C GLU A 205 -0.79 7.08 23.53
N ILE A 206 -0.61 8.40 23.55
CA ILE A 206 0.28 9.14 22.64
C ILE A 206 1.17 10.08 23.48
N PRO A 207 2.36 10.46 22.97
CA PRO A 207 3.24 11.39 23.64
C PRO A 207 2.53 12.70 24.02
N LEU A 208 2.89 13.29 25.16
CA LEU A 208 2.25 14.52 25.66
C LEU A 208 2.27 15.66 24.62
N LYS A 209 3.37 15.78 23.86
CA LYS A 209 3.51 16.74 22.76
C LYS A 209 2.44 16.56 21.68
N GLU A 210 2.18 15.33 21.26
CA GLU A 210 1.13 15.05 20.26
C GLU A 210 -0.27 15.23 20.86
N LYS A 211 -0.45 14.85 22.12
CA LYS A 211 -1.71 15.04 22.85
C LYS A 211 -2.07 16.52 22.95
N ARG A 212 -1.07 17.39 23.18
CA ARG A 212 -1.20 18.84 23.16
C ARG A 212 -1.67 19.35 21.80
N GLU A 213 -1.04 18.92 20.70
CA GLU A 213 -1.44 19.32 19.34
C GLU A 213 -2.88 18.90 19.02
N VAL A 214 -3.22 17.64 19.32
CA VAL A 214 -4.57 17.09 19.13
C VAL A 214 -5.59 17.88 19.95
N PHE A 215 -5.31 18.15 21.22
CA PHE A 215 -6.22 18.88 22.08
C PHE A 215 -6.41 20.34 21.63
N SER A 216 -5.34 21.00 21.20
CA SER A 216 -5.38 22.33 20.59
C SER A 216 -6.33 22.35 19.38
N LYS A 217 -6.18 21.38 18.47
CA LYS A 217 -7.07 21.19 17.31
C LYS A 217 -8.52 20.94 17.72
N ILE A 218 -8.75 20.11 18.74
CA ILE A 218 -10.10 19.87 19.27
C ILE A 218 -10.75 21.18 19.69
N ILE A 219 -10.07 22.00 20.51
CA ILE A 219 -10.63 23.28 20.97
C ILE A 219 -10.97 24.20 19.79
N ASP A 220 -10.07 24.30 18.81
CA ASP A 220 -10.33 25.12 17.61
C ASP A 220 -11.59 24.61 16.88
N ILE A 221 -11.71 23.30 16.65
CA ILE A 221 -12.87 22.69 15.99
C ILE A 221 -14.15 22.92 16.78
N LEU A 222 -14.11 22.82 18.11
CA LEU A 222 -15.26 23.05 18.97
C LEU A 222 -15.76 24.50 18.88
N ILE A 223 -14.84 25.47 18.84
CA ILE A 223 -15.17 26.90 18.68
C ILE A 223 -15.76 27.15 17.28
N TYR A 224 -15.05 26.74 16.22
CA TYR A 224 -15.49 27.04 14.85
C TYR A 224 -16.74 26.26 14.44
N GLY A 225 -16.91 25.04 14.93
CA GLY A 225 -18.08 24.21 14.66
C GLY A 225 -19.26 24.42 15.61
N ALA A 226 -19.14 25.34 16.58
CA ALA A 226 -20.15 25.59 17.63
C ALA A 226 -20.62 24.32 18.37
N ILE A 227 -19.70 23.38 18.64
CA ILE A 227 -19.99 22.07 19.24
C ILE A 227 -19.88 22.14 20.77
N PHE A 228 -20.68 22.98 21.42
CA PHE A 228 -20.43 23.35 22.82
C PHE A 228 -20.77 22.25 23.84
N ASP A 229 -21.92 21.59 23.72
CA ASP A 229 -22.39 20.63 24.74
C ASP A 229 -21.45 19.44 24.93
N GLU A 230 -21.03 18.83 23.82
CA GLU A 230 -20.03 17.77 23.85
C GLU A 230 -18.62 18.31 24.15
N GLY A 231 -18.32 19.51 23.67
CA GLY A 231 -17.03 20.17 23.84
C GLY A 231 -16.68 20.42 25.30
N ILE A 232 -17.65 20.89 26.10
CA ILE A 232 -17.45 21.15 27.54
C ILE A 232 -16.99 19.88 28.26
N LYS A 233 -17.64 18.75 28.01
CA LYS A 233 -17.29 17.46 28.65
C LYS A 233 -15.85 17.04 28.31
N ILE A 234 -15.45 17.20 27.05
CA ILE A 234 -14.09 16.87 26.60
C ILE A 234 -13.06 17.82 27.19
N VAL A 235 -13.31 19.13 27.14
CA VAL A 235 -12.38 20.12 27.70
C VAL A 235 -12.20 19.91 29.20
N GLN A 236 -13.28 19.73 29.96
CA GLN A 236 -13.18 19.46 31.39
C GLN A 236 -12.40 18.19 31.72
N LYS A 237 -12.54 17.14 30.91
CA LYS A 237 -11.82 15.88 31.09
C LYS A 237 -10.30 16.03 30.92
N TYR A 238 -9.85 16.83 29.94
CA TYR A 238 -8.44 16.91 29.56
C TYR A 238 -7.73 18.20 30.01
N GLN A 239 -8.46 19.24 30.46
CA GLN A 239 -7.88 20.54 30.80
C GLN A 239 -6.78 20.44 31.86
N ASN A 240 -6.91 19.54 32.85
CA ASN A 240 -5.93 19.42 33.93
C ASN A 240 -4.56 18.94 33.43
N ILE A 241 -4.50 18.23 32.30
CA ILE A 241 -3.25 17.78 31.70
C ILE A 241 -2.42 18.97 31.18
N PHE A 242 -3.08 20.08 30.85
CA PHE A 242 -2.48 21.24 30.17
C PHE A 242 -2.57 22.53 31.00
N LEU A 243 -2.72 22.44 32.32
CA LEU A 243 -2.82 23.61 33.20
C LEU A 243 -1.61 24.55 33.06
N ASN A 244 -0.40 23.98 32.97
CA ASN A 244 0.84 24.76 32.85
C ASN A 244 1.13 25.22 31.41
N ASP A 245 0.31 24.82 30.44
CA ASP A 245 0.42 25.26 29.06
C ASP A 245 -0.37 26.56 28.85
N LYS A 246 0.36 27.68 28.81
CA LYS A 246 -0.23 29.02 28.68
C LYS A 246 -1.06 29.17 27.40
N GLU A 247 -0.66 28.55 26.29
CA GLU A 247 -1.38 28.68 25.02
C GLU A 247 -2.68 27.89 25.05
N ILE A 248 -2.63 26.63 25.50
CA ILE A 248 -3.83 25.79 25.62
C ILE A 248 -4.80 26.39 26.63
N SER A 249 -4.31 26.90 27.76
CA SER A 249 -5.14 27.53 28.77
C SER A 249 -5.91 28.75 28.24
N LYS A 250 -5.26 29.60 27.43
CA LYS A 250 -5.95 30.70 26.71
C LYS A 250 -7.05 30.18 25.79
N LYS A 251 -6.78 29.11 25.04
CA LYS A 251 -7.78 28.48 24.16
C LYS A 251 -8.98 27.93 24.93
N ILE A 252 -8.75 27.27 26.07
CA ILE A 252 -9.83 26.75 26.93
C ILE A 252 -10.72 27.88 27.44
N ILE A 253 -10.13 28.98 27.91
CA ILE A 253 -10.90 30.16 28.37
C ILE A 253 -11.74 30.71 27.23
N LYS A 254 -11.13 30.90 26.04
CA LYS A 254 -11.85 31.37 24.85
C LYS A 254 -13.01 30.44 24.47
N PHE A 255 -12.79 29.12 24.56
CA PHE A 255 -13.84 28.13 24.31
C PHE A 255 -15.00 28.26 25.28
N TYR A 256 -14.75 28.35 26.60
CA TYR A 256 -15.82 28.51 27.58
C TYR A 256 -16.61 29.81 27.39
N LEU A 257 -15.93 30.90 27.03
CA LEU A 257 -16.61 32.16 26.71
C LEU A 257 -17.46 32.03 25.44
N ALA A 258 -16.93 31.41 24.38
CA ALA A 258 -17.67 31.14 23.13
C ALA A 258 -18.89 30.24 23.37
N ALA A 259 -18.80 29.31 24.32
CA ALA A 259 -19.89 28.43 24.75
C ALA A 259 -20.93 29.12 25.66
N ASN A 260 -20.81 30.43 25.89
CA ASN A 260 -21.61 31.19 26.86
C ASN A 260 -21.54 30.62 28.30
N ARG A 261 -20.35 30.19 28.72
CA ARG A 261 -20.07 29.62 30.05
C ARG A 261 -18.97 30.39 30.79
N PRO A 262 -19.16 31.69 31.10
CA PRO A 262 -18.19 32.49 31.85
C PRO A 262 -17.93 31.93 33.25
N ASP A 263 -18.90 31.21 33.83
CA ASP A 263 -18.77 30.50 35.10
C ASP A 263 -17.66 29.44 35.06
N LEU A 264 -17.55 28.69 33.95
CA LEU A 264 -16.50 27.69 33.74
C LEU A 264 -15.16 28.35 33.45
N ALA A 265 -15.16 29.42 32.64
CA ALA A 265 -13.96 30.20 32.35
C ALA A 265 -13.32 30.75 33.64
N ARG A 266 -14.13 31.40 34.50
CA ARG A 266 -13.68 31.93 35.80
C ARG A 266 -13.12 30.84 36.70
N ARG A 267 -13.83 29.70 36.83
CA ARG A 267 -13.37 28.55 37.61
C ARG A 267 -12.03 28.01 37.10
N TYR A 268 -11.84 27.94 35.79
CA TYR A 268 -10.58 27.49 35.19
C TYR A 268 -9.43 28.48 35.47
N VAL A 269 -9.66 29.79 35.34
CA VAL A 269 -8.65 30.82 35.68
C VAL A 269 -8.23 30.75 37.14
N LEU A 270 -9.16 30.52 38.06
CA LEU A 270 -8.82 30.36 39.48
C LEU A 270 -7.93 29.14 39.72
N LYS A 271 -8.18 28.02 39.04
CA LYS A 271 -7.30 26.83 39.11
C LYS A 271 -5.88 27.15 38.62
N LEU A 272 -5.75 27.86 37.50
CA LEU A 272 -4.45 28.28 36.99
C LEU A 272 -3.65 29.11 38.01
N LYS A 273 -4.30 29.92 38.85
CA LYS A 273 -3.61 30.69 39.90
C LYS A 273 -3.11 29.82 41.04
N VAL A 274 -3.90 28.84 41.46
CA VAL A 274 -3.55 27.93 42.56
C VAL A 274 -2.38 27.02 42.18
N ASP A 275 -2.37 26.48 40.95
CA ASP A 275 -1.32 25.54 40.53
C ASP A 275 0.00 26.22 40.14
N ASN A 276 -0.01 27.52 39.82
CA ASN A 276 1.19 28.22 39.37
C ASN A 276 1.97 28.93 40.48
N ASN A 277 1.57 28.90 41.76
CA ASN A 277 2.23 29.58 42.90
C ASN A 277 3.01 30.83 42.46
N PHE A 278 2.30 31.81 41.89
CA PHE A 278 2.85 33.15 41.70
C PHE A 278 2.96 33.85 43.05
#